data_AF-A0A6N8EEA3-F1
#
_entry.id   AF-A0A6N8EEA3-F1
#
_cell.length_a   1.000
_cell.length_b   1.000
_cell.length_c   1.000
_cell.angle_alpha   90.00
_cell.angle_beta   90.00
_cell.angle_gamma   90.00
#
_symmetry.space_group_name_H-M   'P 1'
#
loop_
_entity.id
_entity.type
_entity.pdbx_description
1 polymer ?
#
loop_
_entity_poly.entity_id
_entity_poly.type
_entity_poly.pdbx_seq_one_letter_code
_entity_poly.pdbx_strand_id
1 'polypeptide(L)' 'MPIAEQIYEEVQTLPDELAREVLDFVYFIEARYALKSASERDLQPAKRRTRTPGSAVGKLKVLVEDDEHLKDFRAYMP' A
#
# COMPACT_ATOMS: atom_id res chain seq x y z
N MET A 1 28.78 1.36 -24.29
CA MET A 1 27.59 0.57 -23.93
C MET A 1 26.66 1.45 -23.12
N PRO A 2 25.33 1.36 -23.29
CA PRO A 2 24.35 2.03 -22.43
C PRO A 2 24.42 1.50 -20.99
N ILE A 3 24.05 2.34 -20.03
CA ILE A 3 24.14 2.02 -18.59
C ILE A 3 23.29 0.81 -18.19
N ALA A 4 22.14 0.61 -18.84
CA ALA A 4 21.25 -0.52 -18.58
C ALA A 4 21.89 -1.87 -18.92
N GLU A 5 22.67 -1.94 -20.01
CA GLU A 5 23.41 -3.14 -20.39
C GLU A 5 24.52 -3.44 -19.38
N GLN A 6 25.23 -2.42 -18.91
CA GLN A 6 26.27 -2.60 -17.89
C GLN A 6 25.70 -3.13 -16.57
N ILE A 7 24.56 -2.57 -16.11
CA ILE A 7 23.88 -3.05 -14.90
C ILE A 7 23.46 -4.51 -15.05
N TYR A 8 22.93 -4.88 -16.22
CA TYR A 8 22.48 -6.25 -16.48
C TYR A 8 23.62 -7.26 -16.41
N GLU A 9 24.75 -6.99 -17.08
CA GLU A 9 25.92 -7.86 -17.07
C GLU A 9 26.49 -8.04 -15.66
N GLU A 10 26.57 -6.96 -14.87
CA GLU A 10 27.06 -7.03 -13.49
C GLU A 10 26.11 -7.84 -12.60
N VAL A 11 24.79 -7.61 -12.70
CA VAL A 11 23.78 -8.32 -11.90
C VAL A 11 23.72 -9.81 -12.24
N GLN A 12 23.99 -10.21 -13.49
CA GLN A 12 24.04 -11.62 -13.86
C GLN A 12 25.10 -12.43 -13.11
N THR A 13 26.19 -11.79 -12.69
CA THR A 13 27.28 -12.48 -11.97
C THR A 13 26.99 -12.65 -10.47
N LEU A 14 25.98 -11.95 -9.96
CA LEU A 14 25.62 -11.95 -8.55
C LEU A 14 24.69 -13.12 -8.19
N PRO A 15 24.73 -13.62 -6.95
CA PRO A 15 23.71 -14.51 -6.41
C PRO A 15 22.32 -13.86 -6.39
N ASP A 16 21.26 -14.68 -6.53
CA ASP A 16 19.86 -14.24 -6.60
C ASP A 16 19.43 -13.32 -5.44
N GLU A 17 19.93 -13.58 -4.23
CA GLU A 17 19.63 -12.76 -3.04
C GLU A 17 20.11 -11.32 -3.22
N LEU A 18 21.33 -11.12 -3.73
CA LEU A 18 21.89 -9.79 -3.98
C LEU A 18 21.25 -9.15 -5.21
N ALA A 19 20.94 -9.92 -6.24
CA ALA A 19 20.20 -9.42 -7.40
C ALA A 19 18.80 -8.89 -6.99
N ARG A 20 18.18 -9.50 -5.98
CA ARG A 20 16.93 -9.02 -5.39
C ARG A 20 17.09 -7.66 -4.72
N GLU A 21 18.17 -7.44 -3.97
CA GLU A 21 18.44 -6.14 -3.35
C GLU A 21 18.62 -5.02 -4.38
N VAL A 22 19.29 -5.30 -5.50
CA VAL A 22 19.43 -4.35 -6.61
C VAL A 22 18.05 -3.97 -7.18
N LEU A 23 17.18 -4.96 -7.34
CA LEU A 23 15.82 -4.77 -7.83
C LEU A 23 14.97 -3.94 -6.85
N ASP A 24 15.11 -4.18 -5.55
CA ASP A 24 14.47 -3.38 -4.50
C ASP A 24 14.98 -1.93 -4.49
N PHE A 25 16.28 -1.71 -4.74
CA PHE A 25 16.84 -0.37 -4.84
C PHE A 25 16.32 0.42 -6.05
N VAL A 26 16.15 -0.24 -7.20
CA VAL A 26 15.51 0.37 -8.38
C VAL A 26 14.08 0.81 -8.03
N TYR A 27 13.29 -0.05 -7.38
CA TYR A 27 11.95 0.31 -6.94
C TYR A 27 11.94 1.46 -5.93
N PHE A 28 12.91 1.51 -5.03
CA PHE A 28 13.07 2.63 -4.11
C PHE A 28 13.32 3.96 -4.85
N ILE A 29 14.20 3.96 -5.85
CA ILE A 29 14.46 5.16 -6.66
C ILE A 29 13.20 5.58 -7.41
N GLU A 30 12.52 4.63 -8.06
CA GLU A 30 11.28 4.90 -8.78
C GLU A 30 10.21 5.54 -7.88
N ALA A 31 10.06 5.01 -6.66
CA ALA A 31 9.13 5.53 -5.67
C ALA A 31 9.55 6.92 -5.16
N ARG A 32 10.84 7.12 -4.83
CA ARG A 32 11.37 8.37 -4.28
C ARG A 32 11.21 9.54 -5.24
N TYR A 33 11.44 9.31 -6.52
CA TYR A 33 11.37 10.34 -7.55
C TYR A 33 10.03 10.34 -8.30
N ALA A 34 9.05 9.55 -7.85
CA ALA A 34 7.73 9.39 -8.46
C ALA A 34 7.80 9.12 -9.98
N LEU A 35 8.82 8.38 -10.42
CA LEU A 35 9.09 8.09 -11.84
C LEU A 35 8.03 7.16 -12.43
N LYS A 36 7.40 6.33 -11.59
CA LYS A 36 6.23 5.53 -11.96
C LYS A 36 4.96 6.35 -11.85
N SER A 37 4.36 6.62 -13.00
CA SER A 37 3.02 7.17 -13.10
C SER A 37 2.01 6.26 -12.40
N ALA A 38 0.92 6.85 -11.88
CA ALA A 38 -0.09 6.15 -11.08
C ALA A 38 -0.66 4.88 -11.73
N SER A 39 -0.51 4.72 -13.05
CA SER A 39 -0.96 3.54 -13.81
C SER A 39 -0.36 2.21 -13.37
N GLU A 40 0.84 2.19 -12.77
CA GLU A 40 1.43 0.93 -12.27
C GLU A 40 1.21 0.69 -10.77
N ARG A 41 0.94 1.74 -9.99
CA ARG A 41 0.57 1.60 -8.57
C ARG A 41 -0.84 0.99 -8.40
N ASP A 42 -1.69 1.11 -9.42
CA ASP A 42 -3.04 0.53 -9.45
C ASP A 42 -3.08 -0.94 -9.89
N LEU A 43 -1.95 -1.55 -10.29
CA LEU A 43 -1.89 -2.96 -10.74
C LEU A 43 -1.64 -3.98 -9.63
N GLN A 44 -1.40 -3.55 -8.39
CA GLN A 44 -1.68 -4.40 -7.24
C GLN A 44 -3.11 -4.09 -6.80
N PRO A 45 -4.11 -4.92 -7.16
CA PRO A 45 -5.35 -4.89 -6.41
C PRO A 45 -4.97 -5.33 -5.01
N ALA A 46 -4.78 -4.36 -4.09
CA ALA A 46 -4.97 -4.59 -2.68
C ALA A 46 -6.33 -5.27 -2.60
N LYS A 47 -6.32 -6.60 -2.46
CA LYS A 47 -7.44 -7.50 -2.72
C LYS A 47 -8.66 -6.91 -2.02
N ARG A 48 -9.46 -6.11 -2.73
CA ARG A 48 -10.55 -5.34 -2.14
C ARG A 48 -11.51 -6.40 -1.73
N ARG A 49 -11.48 -6.75 -0.44
CA ARG A 49 -12.33 -7.80 0.12
C ARG A 49 -13.74 -7.39 -0.25
N THR A 50 -14.36 -8.14 -1.16
CA THR A 50 -15.75 -7.93 -1.55
C THR A 50 -16.54 -7.92 -0.27
N ARG A 51 -17.12 -6.77 0.09
CA ARG A 51 -17.90 -6.65 1.31
C ARG A 51 -19.15 -7.50 1.10
N THR A 52 -19.21 -8.68 1.72
CA THR A 52 -20.43 -9.46 1.72
C THR A 52 -21.46 -8.73 2.57
N PRO A 53 -22.63 -8.36 2.02
CA PRO A 53 -23.71 -7.77 2.81
C PRO A 53 -24.02 -8.67 4.01
N GLY A 54 -24.23 -8.08 5.19
CA GLY A 54 -24.52 -8.82 6.41
C GLY A 54 -23.32 -9.54 7.06
N SER A 55 -22.10 -9.46 6.52
CA SER A 55 -20.91 -10.11 7.10
C SER A 55 -20.55 -9.70 8.54
N ALA A 56 -21.05 -8.53 8.98
CA ALA A 56 -20.88 -7.98 10.31
C ALA A 56 -22.08 -8.24 11.26
N VAL A 57 -23.17 -8.86 10.79
CA VAL A 57 -24.35 -9.15 11.62
C VAL A 57 -23.93 -10.07 12.77
N GLY A 58 -24.26 -9.67 14.00
CA GLY A 58 -23.95 -10.41 15.23
C GLY A 58 -22.48 -10.42 15.67
N LYS A 59 -21.57 -9.76 14.94
CA LYS A 59 -20.14 -9.71 15.28
C LYS A 59 -19.70 -8.38 15.91
N LEU A 60 -20.51 -7.35 15.77
CA LEU A 60 -20.25 -6.05 16.38
C LEU A 60 -20.56 -6.12 17.87
N LYS A 61 -19.55 -5.90 18.69
CA LYS A 61 -19.70 -5.72 20.14
C LYS A 61 -19.33 -4.28 20.47
N VAL A 62 -20.28 -3.53 20.98
CA VAL A 62 -20.00 -2.20 21.55
C VAL A 62 -19.11 -2.43 22.78
N LEU A 63 -17.89 -1.90 22.73
CA LEU A 63 -16.92 -2.07 23.82
C LEU A 63 -17.15 -1.04 24.93
N VAL A 64 -17.57 0.17 24.54
CA VAL A 64 -17.85 1.29 25.42
C VAL A 64 -18.95 2.13 24.78
N GLU A 65 -19.93 2.54 25.58
CA GLU A 65 -20.90 3.57 25.21
C GLU A 65 -20.30 4.92 25.63
N ASP A 66 -19.93 5.73 24.65
CA ASP A 66 -19.31 7.04 24.87
C ASP A 66 -20.17 8.14 24.28
N ASP A 67 -21.01 8.71 25.15
CA ASP A 67 -21.88 9.85 24.85
C ASP A 67 -21.22 11.19 25.18
N GLU A 68 -19.99 11.20 25.69
CA GLU A 68 -19.33 12.44 26.12
C GLU A 68 -19.02 13.33 24.92
N HIS A 69 -18.48 12.74 23.86
CA HIS A 69 -18.18 13.44 22.61
C HIS A 69 -19.44 13.85 21.82
N LEU A 70 -20.60 13.27 22.12
CA LEU A 70 -21.88 13.67 21.50
C LEU A 70 -22.39 15.00 22.05
N LYS A 71 -21.89 15.47 23.20
CA LYS A 71 -22.33 16.74 23.81
C LYS A 71 -21.98 17.95 22.95
N ASP A 72 -20.84 17.92 22.27
CA ASP A 72 -20.37 19.02 21.41
C ASP A 72 -21.27 19.23 20.19
N PHE A 73 -21.96 18.19 19.74
CA PHE A 73 -22.86 18.24 18.58
C PHE A 73 -24.28 18.68 18.93
N ARG A 74 -24.65 18.81 20.21
CA ARG A 74 -26.01 19.22 20.62
C ARG A 74 -26.39 20.61 20.13
N ALA A 75 -25.41 21.50 19.95
CA ALA A 75 -25.66 22.84 19.40
C ALA A 75 -25.91 22.83 17.88
N TYR A 76 -25.54 21.75 17.19
CA TYR A 76 -25.65 21.61 15.73
C TYR A 76 -26.87 20.78 15.28
N MET A 77 -27.51 20.04 16.19
CA MET A 77 -28.77 19.34 15.93
C MET A 77 -29.92 20.06 16.64
N PRO A 78 -30.62 21.01 15.98
CA PRO A 78 -31.84 21.63 16.51
C PRO A 78 -33.01 20.65 16.61
#